data_AF-A0A1Z8RHW2-F1
#
_entry.id   AF-A0A1Z8RHW2-F1
#
_cell.length_a   1.000
_cell.length_b   1.000
_cell.length_c   1.000
_cell.angle_alpha   90.00
_cell.angle_beta   90.00
_cell.angle_gamma   90.00
#
_symmetry.space_group_name_H-M   'P 1'
#
loop_
_entity.id
_entity.type
_entity.pdbx_description
1 polymer ?
#
loop_
_entity_poly.entity_id
_entity_poly.type
_entity_poly.pdbx_seq_one_letter_code
_entity_poly.pdbx_strand_id
1 'polypeptide(L)'
;MTSKAHCLGGSLSTTQPLELARLEPLDGIGFRADIIHFLQPTVHRCTRRICLSLLLNTVHFMQQMKLILTIMTILPFTATSADDASTLLLTQFDDLPGDLRWNVVNDNVMGGRSRGGYTIQDGILRFTGATNTRGGGFSSLRTSRAQLPFTSDTDGIAMRMKGDFRTYIFRVETRDGYTYWADVPTRSNWQSVAIPFENFTLRWRGYQRRGPALKPENIDSLGLMIYDKRDGPFRLEVDWISTWQR
;
A
#
# COMPACT_ATOMS: atom_id res chain seq x y z
N MET A 1 43.09 -65.75 11.68
CA MET A 1 42.33 -65.38 10.47
C MET A 1 41.39 -64.25 10.89
N THR A 2 41.84 -62.99 10.79
CA THR A 2 41.48 -62.00 9.73
C THR A 2 39.99 -61.64 9.77
N SER A 3 39.48 -60.42 9.92
CA SER A 3 40.01 -59.06 9.72
C SER A 3 39.09 -58.08 10.47
N LYS A 4 39.65 -57.03 11.09
CA LYS A 4 38.93 -55.86 11.63
C LYS A 4 39.23 -54.69 10.69
N ALA A 5 38.20 -54.08 10.11
CA ALA A 5 38.31 -52.84 9.35
C ALA A 5 37.69 -51.70 10.17
N HIS A 6 38.48 -50.67 10.45
CA HIS A 6 37.98 -49.37 10.90
C HIS A 6 38.82 -48.29 10.23
N CYS A 7 38.17 -47.49 9.40
CA CYS A 7 38.78 -46.42 8.62
C CYS A 7 39.05 -45.20 9.49
N LEU A 8 40.23 -44.59 9.32
CA LEU A 8 40.59 -43.26 9.80
C LEU A 8 41.38 -42.53 8.72
N GLY A 9 41.09 -41.23 8.56
CA GLY A 9 42.07 -40.22 8.14
C GLY A 9 42.09 -39.85 6.67
N GLY A 10 41.70 -38.60 6.38
CA GLY A 10 41.93 -37.94 5.10
C GLY A 10 41.34 -36.54 5.08
N SER A 11 42.06 -35.57 5.67
CA SER A 11 41.85 -34.14 5.43
C SER A 11 42.84 -33.66 4.37
N LEU A 12 42.37 -32.81 3.45
CA LEU A 12 43.11 -31.75 2.74
C LEU A 12 42.17 -31.24 1.62
N SER A 13 41.77 -29.97 1.69
CA SER A 13 41.12 -29.27 0.59
C SER A 13 41.72 -27.87 0.50
N THR A 14 42.37 -27.65 -0.64
CA THR A 14 43.15 -26.50 -1.03
C THR A 14 42.27 -25.48 -1.75
N THR A 15 42.51 -24.22 -1.43
CA THR A 15 42.01 -22.99 -2.07
C THR A 15 42.28 -22.92 -3.58
N GLN A 16 41.29 -22.51 -4.38
CA GLN A 16 41.46 -21.96 -5.73
C GLN A 16 40.70 -20.62 -5.85
N PRO A 17 41.31 -19.55 -6.39
CA PRO A 17 40.60 -18.35 -6.79
C PRO A 17 40.17 -18.37 -8.26
N LEU A 18 39.02 -17.74 -8.54
CA LEU A 18 38.36 -17.60 -9.84
C LEU A 18 39.07 -16.58 -10.74
N GLU A 19 39.37 -16.99 -11.97
CA GLU A 19 40.03 -16.18 -13.00
C GLU A 19 39.00 -15.43 -13.86
N LEU A 20 39.29 -14.15 -14.10
CA LEU A 20 38.44 -13.14 -14.74
C LEU A 20 38.64 -13.17 -16.26
N ALA A 21 37.62 -13.59 -17.01
CA ALA A 21 37.67 -13.62 -18.47
C ALA A 21 37.58 -12.20 -19.07
N ARG A 22 38.63 -11.82 -19.81
CA ARG A 22 38.78 -10.59 -20.59
C ARG A 22 38.13 -10.78 -21.98
N LEU A 23 37.33 -9.81 -22.42
CA LEU A 23 36.74 -9.75 -23.78
C LEU A 23 37.58 -8.82 -24.67
N GLU A 24 37.94 -9.28 -25.86
CA GLU A 24 38.58 -8.49 -26.93
C GLU A 24 37.61 -8.40 -28.14
N PRO A 25 37.56 -7.28 -28.90
CA PRO A 25 36.75 -7.16 -30.11
C PRO A 25 37.55 -7.52 -31.38
N LEU A 26 36.86 -8.03 -32.40
CA LEU A 26 37.41 -8.23 -33.76
C LEU A 26 36.75 -7.28 -34.77
N ASP A 27 37.62 -6.57 -35.49
CA ASP A 27 37.36 -5.68 -36.62
C ASP A 27 37.07 -6.45 -37.95
N GLY A 28 36.44 -5.77 -38.92
CA GLY A 28 36.81 -5.94 -40.34
C GLY A 28 35.73 -6.40 -41.36
N ILE A 29 35.11 -5.43 -42.04
CA ILE A 29 35.06 -5.18 -43.51
C ILE A 29 34.94 -6.38 -44.49
N GLY A 30 34.00 -6.31 -45.46
CA GLY A 30 34.27 -6.81 -46.82
C GLY A 30 33.09 -7.27 -47.69
N PHE A 31 32.71 -6.45 -48.66
CA PHE A 31 31.84 -6.75 -49.82
C PHE A 31 32.34 -7.92 -50.68
N ARG A 32 31.40 -8.67 -51.29
CA ARG A 32 31.56 -9.22 -52.65
C ARG A 32 30.24 -9.20 -53.40
N ALA A 33 30.29 -8.55 -54.57
CA ALA A 33 29.30 -8.62 -55.63
C ALA A 33 29.78 -9.67 -56.64
N ASP A 34 28.85 -10.46 -57.19
CA ASP A 34 29.06 -11.16 -58.46
C ASP A 34 27.81 -10.99 -59.33
N ILE A 35 28.07 -10.45 -60.53
CA ILE A 35 27.16 -10.17 -61.63
C ILE A 35 27.29 -11.32 -62.61
N ILE A 36 26.19 -11.95 -63.05
CA ILE A 36 26.08 -12.53 -64.40
C ILE A 36 24.64 -12.33 -64.95
N HIS A 37 24.58 -11.72 -66.14
CA HIS A 37 23.44 -11.52 -67.04
C HIS A 37 22.73 -12.83 -67.46
N PHE A 38 21.42 -12.78 -67.75
CA PHE A 38 20.84 -12.98 -69.11
C PHE A 38 19.28 -12.97 -69.12
N LEU A 39 18.73 -12.28 -70.13
CA LEU A 39 17.42 -12.44 -70.80
C LEU A 39 16.10 -12.04 -70.09
N GLN A 40 15.50 -10.97 -70.61
CA GLN A 40 14.04 -10.78 -70.75
C GLN A 40 13.51 -11.65 -71.93
N PRO A 41 12.18 -11.83 -72.20
CA PRO A 41 11.01 -11.04 -71.76
C PRO A 41 9.71 -11.85 -71.47
N THR A 42 8.61 -11.10 -71.25
CA THR A 42 7.17 -11.51 -71.23
C THR A 42 6.67 -12.06 -69.88
N VAL A 43 5.49 -11.75 -69.33
CA VAL A 43 4.18 -11.42 -69.90
C VAL A 43 3.37 -10.57 -68.90
N HIS A 44 2.67 -9.54 -69.37
CA HIS A 44 1.59 -8.86 -68.66
C HIS A 44 0.36 -9.79 -68.52
N ARG A 45 -0.11 -10.04 -67.29
CA ARG A 45 -1.53 -10.14 -66.86
C ARG A 45 -1.64 -10.96 -65.58
N CYS A 46 -1.62 -10.33 -64.40
CA CYS A 46 -2.29 -10.90 -63.21
C CYS A 46 -2.44 -9.89 -62.05
N THR A 47 -3.15 -8.77 -62.23
CA THR A 47 -3.31 -7.78 -61.12
C THR A 47 -4.71 -7.16 -61.01
N ARG A 48 -5.78 -7.83 -61.47
CA ARG A 48 -7.15 -7.31 -61.31
C ARG A 48 -8.11 -8.12 -60.44
N ARG A 49 -7.89 -9.42 -60.20
CA ARG A 49 -8.85 -10.24 -59.41
C ARG A 49 -8.58 -10.27 -57.90
N ILE A 50 -7.32 -10.18 -57.48
CA ILE A 50 -6.94 -10.27 -56.04
C ILE A 50 -7.27 -8.96 -55.29
N CYS A 51 -7.25 -7.81 -55.98
CA CYS A 51 -7.51 -6.51 -55.35
C CYS A 51 -8.99 -6.33 -54.97
N LEU A 52 -9.92 -6.95 -55.71
CA LEU A 52 -11.36 -6.78 -55.48
C LEU A 52 -11.85 -7.55 -54.23
N SER A 53 -11.34 -8.76 -53.97
CA SER A 53 -11.75 -9.56 -52.81
C SER A 53 -11.25 -9.00 -51.47
N LEU A 54 -10.09 -8.33 -51.47
CA LEU A 54 -9.56 -7.63 -50.28
C LEU A 54 -10.36 -6.36 -49.95
N LEU A 55 -10.82 -5.63 -50.97
CA LEU A 55 -11.64 -4.42 -50.81
C LEU A 55 -13.05 -4.73 -50.26
N LEU A 56 -13.70 -5.81 -50.72
CA LEU A 56 -15.03 -6.20 -50.23
C LEU A 56 -15.02 -6.65 -48.76
N ASN A 57 -13.97 -7.34 -48.29
CA ASN A 57 -13.84 -7.76 -46.89
C ASN A 57 -13.58 -6.58 -45.94
N THR A 58 -12.79 -5.57 -46.37
CA THR A 58 -12.58 -4.36 -45.57
C THR A 58 -13.84 -3.51 -45.42
N VAL A 59 -14.68 -3.43 -46.46
CA VAL A 59 -15.93 -2.65 -46.40
C VAL A 59 -16.94 -3.32 -45.46
N HIS A 60 -17.04 -4.65 -45.48
CA HIS A 60 -17.91 -5.39 -44.55
C HIS A 60 -17.42 -5.28 -43.09
N PHE A 61 -16.10 -5.36 -42.87
CA PHE A 61 -15.48 -5.16 -41.55
C PHE A 61 -15.71 -3.73 -41.01
N MET A 62 -15.59 -2.71 -41.86
CA MET A 62 -15.89 -1.32 -41.48
C MET A 62 -17.38 -1.07 -41.18
N GLN A 63 -18.28 -1.82 -41.80
CA GLN A 63 -19.73 -1.68 -41.60
C GLN A 63 -20.18 -2.31 -40.26
N GLN A 64 -19.56 -3.41 -39.85
CA GLN A 64 -19.81 -4.06 -38.56
C GLN A 64 -19.30 -3.21 -37.37
N MET A 65 -18.17 -2.51 -37.52
CA MET A 65 -17.64 -1.60 -36.49
C MET A 65 -18.54 -0.36 -36.27
N LYS A 66 -19.20 0.15 -37.31
CA LYS A 66 -20.16 1.27 -37.19
C LYS A 66 -21.43 0.88 -36.44
N LEU A 67 -21.89 -0.36 -36.58
CA LEU A 67 -23.11 -0.83 -35.90
C LEU A 67 -22.89 -0.99 -34.39
N ILE A 68 -21.71 -1.47 -33.97
CA ILE A 68 -21.33 -1.58 -32.55
C ILE A 68 -21.13 -0.20 -31.92
N LEU A 69 -20.56 0.76 -32.65
CA LEU A 69 -20.35 2.13 -32.17
C LEU A 69 -21.67 2.90 -32.00
N THR A 70 -22.70 2.58 -32.80
CA THR A 70 -24.01 3.25 -32.73
C THR A 70 -24.90 2.68 -31.61
N ILE A 71 -24.70 1.41 -31.23
CA ILE A 71 -25.42 0.78 -30.10
C ILE A 71 -24.89 1.30 -28.75
N MET A 72 -23.61 1.70 -28.66
CA MET A 72 -23.05 2.31 -27.43
C MET A 72 -23.56 3.74 -27.14
N THR A 73 -24.18 4.42 -28.10
CA THR A 73 -24.70 5.80 -27.90
C THR A 73 -26.15 5.87 -27.42
N ILE A 74 -26.88 4.76 -27.32
CA ILE A 74 -28.33 4.75 -27.02
C ILE A 74 -28.65 4.21 -25.61
N LEU A 75 -27.67 3.64 -24.89
CA LEU A 75 -27.87 3.31 -23.48
C LEU A 75 -27.73 4.59 -22.66
N PRO A 76 -28.81 5.12 -22.04
CA PRO A 76 -28.64 6.12 -21.02
C PRO A 76 -27.77 5.48 -19.93
N PHE A 77 -26.54 5.96 -19.79
CA PHE A 77 -25.76 5.70 -18.60
C PHE A 77 -26.51 6.40 -17.47
N THR A 78 -27.44 5.69 -16.85
CA THR A 78 -27.94 6.05 -15.54
C THR A 78 -26.75 5.92 -14.62
N ALA A 79 -25.99 7.01 -14.49
CA ALA A 79 -25.12 7.20 -13.36
C ALA A 79 -26.06 7.11 -12.16
N THR A 80 -26.11 5.93 -11.53
CA THR A 80 -26.55 5.86 -10.15
C THR A 80 -25.56 6.78 -9.44
N SER A 81 -26.01 7.98 -9.09
CA SER A 81 -25.41 8.69 -7.98
C SER A 81 -25.60 7.73 -6.82
N ALA A 82 -24.53 7.02 -6.46
CA ALA A 82 -24.45 6.40 -5.16
C ALA A 82 -24.83 7.52 -4.20
N ASP A 83 -25.92 7.31 -3.47
CA ASP A 83 -26.32 8.15 -2.37
C ASP A 83 -25.07 8.29 -1.51
N ASP A 84 -24.49 9.50 -1.50
CA ASP A 84 -23.16 9.75 -0.95
C ASP A 84 -23.28 9.57 0.55
N ALA A 85 -22.99 8.37 1.01
CA ALA A 85 -22.86 8.02 2.41
C ALA A 85 -21.84 8.99 3.01
N SER A 86 -22.36 10.07 3.59
CA SER A 86 -21.60 11.30 3.82
C SER A 86 -20.38 11.05 4.68
N THR A 87 -19.22 10.99 4.03
CA THR A 87 -17.92 10.88 4.70
C THR A 87 -17.66 12.20 5.41
N LEU A 88 -17.67 12.19 6.75
CA LEU A 88 -17.48 13.36 7.58
C LEU A 88 -16.00 13.46 7.98
N LEU A 89 -15.39 14.61 7.66
CA LEU A 89 -14.02 14.91 8.03
C LEU A 89 -13.90 15.11 9.55
N LEU A 90 -12.95 14.42 10.18
CA LEU A 90 -12.66 14.54 11.61
C LEU A 90 -11.49 15.49 11.87
N THR A 91 -10.49 15.48 10.99
CA THR A 91 -9.35 16.42 11.01
C THR A 91 -8.64 16.41 9.66
N GLN A 92 -8.12 17.57 9.27
CA GLN A 92 -7.18 17.77 8.16
C GLN A 92 -5.95 18.61 8.58
N PHE A 93 -5.74 18.75 9.89
CA PHE A 93 -4.58 19.42 10.49
C PHE A 93 -4.32 20.84 9.98
N ASP A 94 -5.38 21.61 9.73
CA ASP A 94 -5.33 22.99 9.24
C ASP A 94 -5.25 24.05 10.36
N ASP A 95 -5.15 23.59 11.62
CA ASP A 95 -5.07 24.43 12.83
C ASP A 95 -6.28 25.37 13.00
N LEU A 96 -7.43 25.02 12.39
CA LEU A 96 -8.66 25.78 12.57
C LEU A 96 -9.28 25.53 13.96
N PRO A 97 -9.99 26.53 14.52
CA PRO A 97 -10.74 26.33 15.75
C PRO A 97 -11.74 25.18 15.62
N GLY A 98 -11.58 24.15 16.47
CA GLY A 98 -12.40 22.93 16.43
C GLY A 98 -11.65 21.69 15.98
N ASP A 99 -10.42 21.82 15.47
CA ASP A 99 -9.57 20.67 15.13
C ASP A 99 -9.15 19.88 16.39
N LEU A 100 -8.78 18.62 16.18
CA LEU A 100 -8.45 17.68 17.23
C LEU A 100 -7.10 18.02 17.88
N ARG A 101 -7.14 18.22 19.20
CA ARG A 101 -5.93 18.48 20.00
C ARG A 101 -5.26 17.18 20.43
N TRP A 102 -4.02 16.97 20.00
CA TRP A 102 -3.24 15.76 20.26
C TRP A 102 -2.32 15.91 21.46
N ASN A 103 -2.17 14.83 22.23
CA ASN A 103 -1.29 14.74 23.38
C ASN A 103 -0.37 13.53 23.23
N VAL A 104 0.90 13.70 23.62
CA VAL A 104 1.91 12.64 23.57
C VAL A 104 1.88 11.82 24.87
N VAL A 105 1.85 10.49 24.73
CA VAL A 105 2.00 9.53 25.84
C VAL A 105 3.10 8.54 25.48
N ASN A 106 4.20 8.59 26.21
CA ASN A 106 5.34 7.68 26.08
C ASN A 106 5.40 6.71 27.29
N ASP A 107 6.23 5.68 27.20
CA ASP A 107 6.35 4.61 28.20
C ASP A 107 7.20 4.94 29.44
N ASN A 108 7.54 6.21 29.66
CA ASN A 108 8.60 6.60 30.61
C ASN A 108 8.22 6.43 32.10
N VAL A 109 6.92 6.36 32.44
CA VAL A 109 6.45 6.28 33.84
C VAL A 109 7.03 5.07 34.59
N MET A 110 7.21 3.93 33.91
CA MET A 110 7.74 2.71 34.51
C MET A 110 9.20 2.41 34.09
N GLY A 111 9.96 3.44 33.70
CA GLY A 111 11.36 3.31 33.27
C GLY A 111 11.55 2.97 31.79
N GLY A 112 10.48 3.05 30.98
CA GLY A 112 10.57 2.98 29.53
C GLY A 112 11.41 4.11 28.94
N ARG A 113 12.03 3.83 27.79
CA ARG A 113 13.01 4.72 27.16
C ARG A 113 12.58 5.19 25.77
N SER A 114 11.35 4.89 25.38
CA SER A 114 10.81 5.36 24.11
C SER A 114 10.65 6.87 24.15
N ARG A 115 10.88 7.51 23.01
CA ARG A 115 10.62 8.93 22.80
C ARG A 115 9.88 9.10 21.50
N GLY A 116 8.68 9.66 21.57
CA GLY A 116 7.96 10.12 20.40
C GLY A 116 7.33 11.48 20.64
N GLY A 117 7.00 12.14 19.55
CA GLY A 117 6.34 13.43 19.52
C GLY A 117 5.78 13.70 18.13
N TYR A 118 5.07 14.82 17.98
CA TYR A 118 4.47 15.17 16.71
C TYR A 118 4.67 16.64 16.37
N THR A 119 4.57 16.93 15.08
CA THR A 119 4.47 18.29 14.53
C THR A 119 3.34 18.31 13.52
N ILE A 120 2.72 19.47 13.33
CA ILE A 120 1.77 19.73 12.25
C ILE A 120 2.37 20.82 11.38
N GLN A 121 2.58 20.53 10.10
CA GLN A 121 3.14 21.45 9.11
C GLN A 121 2.50 21.16 7.76
N ASP A 122 2.08 22.20 7.05
CA ASP A 122 1.47 22.12 5.72
C ASP A 122 0.26 21.16 5.65
N GLY A 123 -0.59 21.15 6.69
CA GLY A 123 -1.74 20.24 6.78
C GLY A 123 -1.39 18.79 7.09
N ILE A 124 -0.13 18.48 7.41
CA ILE A 124 0.33 17.11 7.67
C ILE A 124 0.75 16.94 9.12
N LEU A 125 0.10 16.00 9.82
CA LEU A 125 0.59 15.51 11.10
C LEU A 125 1.75 14.55 10.89
N ARG A 126 2.90 14.85 11.50
CA ARG A 126 4.11 14.01 11.48
C ARG A 126 4.35 13.45 12.88
N PHE A 127 4.04 12.16 13.07
CA PHE A 127 4.33 11.42 14.30
C PHE A 127 5.68 10.69 14.17
N THR A 128 6.68 11.12 14.93
CA THR A 128 8.06 10.61 14.81
C THR A 128 8.72 10.36 16.15
N GLY A 129 9.71 9.48 16.16
CA GLY A 129 10.46 9.17 17.37
C GLY A 129 11.30 7.92 17.25
N ALA A 130 11.63 7.32 18.39
CA ALA A 130 12.25 6.01 18.49
C ALA A 130 11.67 5.23 19.67
N THR A 131 11.33 3.96 19.44
CA THR A 131 10.87 3.03 20.47
C THR A 131 12.04 2.27 21.08
N ASN A 132 11.89 1.92 22.36
CA ASN A 132 12.80 1.01 23.06
C ASN A 132 11.99 0.04 23.94
N THR A 133 12.15 -1.25 23.68
CA THR A 133 11.37 -2.34 24.30
C THR A 133 11.77 -2.61 25.74
N ARG A 134 12.88 -2.04 26.25
CA ARG A 134 13.22 -2.11 27.68
C ARG A 134 12.34 -1.14 28.45
N GLY A 135 11.33 -1.69 29.15
CA GLY A 135 10.44 -0.94 30.04
C GLY A 135 9.11 -0.49 29.40
N GLY A 136 8.81 -0.91 28.16
CA GLY A 136 7.53 -0.61 27.52
C GLY A 136 7.54 -0.90 26.03
N GLY A 137 8.24 -0.06 25.26
CA GLY A 137 8.35 -0.16 23.81
C GLY A 137 7.26 0.57 23.04
N PHE A 138 6.68 1.65 23.58
CA PHE A 138 5.61 2.38 22.88
C PHE A 138 5.72 3.90 22.93
N SER A 139 5.09 4.53 21.94
CA SER A 139 4.73 5.94 21.92
C SER A 139 3.34 6.10 21.32
N SER A 140 2.55 7.03 21.84
CA SER A 140 1.14 7.22 21.44
C SER A 140 0.81 8.71 21.35
N LEU A 141 0.08 9.09 20.31
CA LEU A 141 -0.68 10.31 20.23
C LEU A 141 -2.14 10.01 20.57
N ARG A 142 -2.77 10.89 21.36
CA ARG A 142 -4.18 10.76 21.77
C ARG A 142 -4.87 12.10 21.71
N THR A 143 -6.05 12.15 21.13
CA THR A 143 -6.85 13.36 21.15
C THR A 143 -7.42 13.57 22.56
N SER A 144 -7.59 14.83 22.96
CA SER A 144 -8.48 15.16 24.07
C SER A 144 -9.88 14.60 23.78
N ARG A 145 -10.63 14.26 24.84
CA ARG A 145 -12.01 13.80 24.69
C ARG A 145 -12.87 14.91 24.10
N ALA A 146 -13.66 14.58 23.09
CA ALA A 146 -14.57 15.48 22.40
C ALA A 146 -15.80 14.73 21.87
N GLN A 147 -16.88 15.45 21.60
CA GLN A 147 -18.01 14.88 20.87
C GLN A 147 -17.62 14.74 19.40
N LEU A 148 -17.53 13.50 18.92
CA LEU A 148 -17.20 13.20 17.52
C LEU A 148 -18.48 12.87 16.74
N PRO A 149 -18.52 13.12 15.42
CA PRO A 149 -19.72 12.96 14.61
C PRO A 149 -19.99 11.50 14.19
N PHE A 150 -19.55 10.53 14.99
CA PHE A 150 -19.87 9.12 14.76
C PHE A 150 -21.33 8.84 15.11
N THR A 151 -22.03 8.16 14.20
CA THR A 151 -23.41 7.69 14.39
C THR A 151 -23.43 6.16 14.38
N SER A 152 -24.56 5.56 14.76
CA SER A 152 -24.76 4.10 14.69
C SER A 152 -24.54 3.53 13.28
N ASP A 153 -24.67 4.36 12.26
CA ASP A 153 -24.57 3.98 10.85
C ASP A 153 -23.15 4.14 10.29
N THR A 154 -22.20 4.59 11.10
CA THR A 154 -20.80 4.70 10.69
C THR A 154 -20.12 3.33 10.77
N ASP A 155 -19.57 2.84 9.66
CA ASP A 155 -18.95 1.51 9.58
C ASP A 155 -17.49 1.49 10.04
N GLY A 156 -16.81 2.65 10.05
CA GLY A 156 -15.42 2.72 10.48
C GLY A 156 -14.79 4.10 10.38
N ILE A 157 -13.47 4.09 10.29
CA ILE A 157 -12.62 5.27 10.15
C ILE A 157 -11.80 5.14 8.88
N ALA A 158 -11.66 6.21 8.13
CA ALA A 158 -10.70 6.29 7.04
C ALA A 158 -9.59 7.30 7.36
N MET A 159 -8.40 7.06 6.84
CA MET A 159 -7.32 8.05 6.88
C MET A 159 -6.42 7.94 5.67
N ARG A 160 -5.85 9.08 5.26
CA ARG A 160 -4.75 9.12 4.29
C ARG A 160 -3.42 9.29 5.03
N MET A 161 -2.52 8.35 4.80
CA MET A 161 -1.29 8.24 5.56
C MET A 161 -0.11 7.72 4.75
N LYS A 162 1.10 7.93 5.26
CA LYS A 162 2.37 7.40 4.75
C LYS A 162 3.24 7.03 5.95
N GLY A 163 3.82 5.84 5.95
CA GLY A 163 4.61 5.34 7.06
C GLY A 163 5.96 4.77 6.62
N ASP A 164 6.46 3.85 7.43
CA ASP A 164 7.85 3.37 7.43
C ASP A 164 7.94 1.83 7.42
N PHE A 165 6.90 1.16 6.93
CA PHE A 165 6.73 -0.30 6.91
C PHE A 165 6.58 -0.94 8.30
N ARG A 166 6.46 -0.16 9.37
CA ARG A 166 6.04 -0.66 10.69
C ARG A 166 4.51 -0.77 10.74
N THR A 167 4.01 -1.52 11.71
CA THR A 167 2.58 -1.63 12.00
C THR A 167 2.25 -0.71 13.16
N TYR A 168 1.35 0.24 12.90
CA TYR A 168 0.82 1.15 13.90
C TYR A 168 -0.51 0.61 14.42
N ILE A 169 -0.99 1.21 15.50
CA ILE A 169 -2.30 0.93 16.08
C ILE A 169 -3.12 2.21 15.96
N PHE A 170 -4.28 2.10 15.34
CA PHE A 170 -5.34 3.08 15.50
C PHE A 170 -6.13 2.72 16.75
N ARG A 171 -6.24 3.68 17.67
CA ARG A 171 -6.91 3.53 18.95
C ARG A 171 -8.15 4.40 18.99
N VAL A 172 -9.23 3.86 19.54
CA VAL A 172 -10.39 4.64 19.96
C VAL A 172 -10.66 4.43 21.44
N GLU A 173 -11.17 5.46 22.10
CA GLU A 173 -11.72 5.38 23.45
C GLU A 173 -13.20 5.76 23.42
N THR A 174 -13.98 5.13 24.28
CA THR A 174 -15.39 5.46 24.47
C THR A 174 -15.60 6.28 25.75
N ARG A 175 -16.74 6.99 25.83
CA ARG A 175 -17.15 7.74 27.04
C ARG A 175 -17.15 6.88 28.30
N ASP A 176 -17.45 5.59 28.17
CA ASP A 176 -17.46 4.60 29.26
C ASP A 176 -16.04 4.15 29.68
N GLY A 177 -14.99 4.66 29.06
CA GLY A 177 -13.59 4.36 29.36
C GLY A 177 -13.05 3.09 28.70
N TYR A 178 -13.80 2.46 27.80
CA TYR A 178 -13.30 1.32 27.05
C TYR A 178 -12.35 1.76 25.93
N THR A 179 -11.32 0.97 25.70
CA THR A 179 -10.30 1.23 24.68
C THR A 179 -10.28 0.12 23.65
N TYR A 180 -10.30 0.48 22.37
CA TYR A 180 -10.23 -0.50 21.29
C TYR A 180 -9.09 -0.19 20.33
N TRP A 181 -8.42 -1.23 19.85
CA TRP A 181 -7.26 -1.13 18.95
C TRP A 181 -7.51 -1.88 17.65
N ALA A 182 -7.08 -1.27 16.55
CA ALA A 182 -6.96 -1.91 15.24
C ALA A 182 -5.53 -1.72 14.73
N ASP A 183 -4.95 -2.77 14.16
CA ASP A 183 -3.62 -2.74 13.57
C ASP A 183 -3.66 -2.11 12.17
N VAL A 184 -2.67 -1.27 11.87
CA VAL A 184 -2.54 -0.54 10.60
C VAL A 184 -1.13 -0.73 10.05
N PRO A 185 -0.93 -1.70 9.14
CA PRO A 185 0.31 -1.85 8.40
C PRO A 185 0.56 -0.64 7.50
N THR A 186 1.81 -0.18 7.43
CA THR A 186 2.15 1.04 6.69
C THR A 186 3.04 0.76 5.47
N ARG A 187 3.11 1.73 4.56
CA ARG A 187 3.94 1.72 3.34
C ARG A 187 4.63 3.07 3.20
N SER A 188 5.70 3.12 2.42
CA SER A 188 6.48 4.35 2.17
C SER A 188 5.81 5.35 1.24
N ASN A 189 4.75 4.96 0.53
CA ASN A 189 3.93 5.84 -0.30
C ASN A 189 2.65 6.27 0.44
N TRP A 190 2.11 7.43 0.04
CA TRP A 190 0.79 7.85 0.49
C TRP A 190 -0.26 6.82 0.05
N GLN A 191 -1.16 6.49 0.98
CA GLN A 191 -2.27 5.56 0.77
C GLN A 191 -3.45 5.98 1.64
N SER A 192 -4.66 5.73 1.16
CA SER A 192 -5.87 5.81 1.95
C SER A 192 -6.22 4.43 2.47
N VAL A 193 -6.47 4.32 3.77
CA VAL A 193 -6.89 3.08 4.42
C VAL A 193 -8.24 3.28 5.10
N ALA A 194 -9.11 2.29 4.98
CA ALA A 194 -10.34 2.20 5.74
C ALA A 194 -10.15 1.15 6.85
N ILE A 195 -10.60 1.47 8.05
CA ILE A 195 -10.51 0.64 9.24
C ILE A 195 -11.94 0.41 9.73
N PRO A 196 -12.58 -0.68 9.29
CA PRO A 196 -13.88 -1.09 9.79
C PRO A 196 -13.89 -1.25 11.32
N PHE A 197 -14.96 -0.86 11.99
CA PHE A 197 -15.08 -1.01 13.45
C PHE A 197 -15.06 -2.48 13.91
N GLU A 198 -15.44 -3.42 13.03
CA GLU A 198 -15.30 -4.86 13.26
C GLU A 198 -13.85 -5.33 13.47
N ASN A 199 -12.85 -4.56 12.98
CA ASN A 199 -11.43 -4.87 13.18
C ASN A 199 -10.90 -4.40 14.54
N PHE A 200 -11.68 -3.63 15.30
CA PHE A 200 -11.27 -3.10 16.59
C PHE A 200 -11.49 -4.10 17.71
N THR A 201 -10.43 -4.38 18.46
CA THR A 201 -10.46 -5.30 19.60
C THR A 201 -10.38 -4.55 20.92
N LEU A 202 -11.19 -4.95 21.91
CA LEU A 202 -11.16 -4.37 23.25
C LEU A 202 -9.82 -4.67 23.94
N ARG A 203 -9.20 -3.63 24.50
CA ARG A 203 -7.86 -3.68 25.10
C ARG A 203 -7.84 -3.03 26.48
N TRP A 204 -7.11 -3.66 27.40
CA TRP A 204 -6.78 -3.09 28.70
C TRP A 204 -5.29 -3.27 28.97
N ARG A 205 -4.56 -2.16 29.07
CA ARG A 205 -3.10 -2.14 29.32
C ARG A 205 -2.33 -3.08 28.36
N GLY A 206 -2.66 -3.06 27.06
CA GLY A 206 -2.04 -3.90 26.04
C GLY A 206 -2.68 -5.28 25.85
N TYR A 207 -3.40 -5.79 26.83
CA TYR A 207 -4.02 -7.11 26.77
C TYR A 207 -5.38 -7.04 26.10
N GLN A 208 -5.65 -7.97 25.18
CA GLN A 208 -6.99 -8.17 24.64
C GLN A 208 -7.91 -8.67 25.75
N ARG A 209 -9.14 -8.16 25.78
CA ARG A 209 -10.17 -8.54 26.74
C ARG A 209 -11.47 -8.88 26.01
N ARG A 210 -12.28 -9.72 26.65
CA ARG A 210 -13.69 -9.87 26.29
C ARG A 210 -14.48 -8.72 26.93
N GLY A 211 -15.50 -8.23 26.25
CA GLY A 211 -16.34 -7.13 26.74
C GLY A 211 -17.31 -6.67 25.65
N PRO A 212 -17.94 -5.50 25.84
CA PRO A 212 -18.93 -5.00 24.89
C PRO A 212 -18.33 -4.74 23.52
N ALA A 213 -19.13 -4.95 22.47
CA ALA A 213 -18.79 -4.51 21.13
C ALA A 213 -18.61 -2.98 21.11
N LEU A 214 -17.75 -2.50 20.21
CA LEU A 214 -17.57 -1.07 19.98
C LEU A 214 -18.85 -0.49 19.40
N LYS A 215 -19.38 0.55 20.06
CA LYS A 215 -20.50 1.36 19.57
C LYS A 215 -19.94 2.68 19.01
N PRO A 216 -20.08 2.95 17.70
CA PRO A 216 -19.47 4.13 17.09
C PRO A 216 -19.87 5.44 17.77
N GLU A 217 -21.15 5.59 18.09
CA GLU A 217 -21.73 6.77 18.73
C GLU A 217 -21.20 7.03 20.14
N ASN A 218 -20.46 6.10 20.74
CA ASN A 218 -19.83 6.26 22.04
C ASN A 218 -18.35 6.67 21.98
N ILE A 219 -17.75 6.75 20.79
CA ILE A 219 -16.34 7.14 20.60
C ILE A 219 -16.18 8.63 20.89
N ASP A 220 -15.25 8.97 21.80
CA ASP A 220 -14.96 10.35 22.19
C ASP A 220 -13.47 10.72 22.11
N SER A 221 -12.58 9.77 21.82
CA SER A 221 -11.15 10.02 21.65
C SER A 221 -10.53 9.08 20.62
N LEU A 222 -9.63 9.63 19.81
CA LEU A 222 -8.85 8.93 18.80
C LEU A 222 -7.38 8.85 19.21
N GLY A 223 -6.63 7.92 18.64
CA GLY A 223 -5.22 7.79 18.89
C GLY A 223 -4.45 7.06 17.80
N LEU A 224 -3.19 7.44 17.65
CA LEU A 224 -2.20 6.77 16.82
C LEU A 224 -1.11 6.27 17.75
N MET A 225 -0.72 5.00 17.64
CA MET A 225 0.27 4.42 18.54
C MET A 225 1.21 3.49 17.80
N ILE A 226 2.48 3.51 18.18
CA ILE A 226 3.46 2.51 17.79
C ILE A 226 3.73 1.61 19.00
N TYR A 227 3.47 0.30 18.85
CA TYR A 227 3.71 -0.72 19.87
C TYR A 227 3.94 -2.10 19.22
N ASP A 228 4.81 -2.14 18.21
CA ASP A 228 5.10 -3.32 17.38
C ASP A 228 6.20 -4.22 17.97
N LYS A 229 6.66 -3.93 19.19
CA LYS A 229 7.74 -4.64 19.90
C LYS A 229 9.09 -4.58 19.17
N ARG A 230 9.35 -3.53 18.40
CA ARG A 230 10.64 -3.28 17.74
C ARG A 230 11.32 -2.06 18.34
N ASP A 231 12.64 -2.14 18.51
CA ASP A 231 13.47 -0.98 18.84
C ASP A 231 13.77 -0.16 17.59
N GLY A 232 14.01 1.14 17.76
CA GLY A 232 14.52 2.00 16.70
C GLY A 232 13.52 3.05 16.22
N PRO A 233 13.91 3.81 15.18
CA PRO A 233 13.16 4.97 14.73
C PRO A 233 11.80 4.58 14.15
N PHE A 234 10.86 5.51 14.23
CA PHE A 234 9.57 5.40 13.54
C PHE A 234 9.15 6.74 12.94
N ARG A 235 8.34 6.66 11.88
CA ARG A 235 7.75 7.82 11.21
C ARG A 235 6.40 7.47 10.58
N LEU A 236 5.37 8.17 11.01
CA LEU A 236 4.04 8.17 10.44
C LEU A 236 3.64 9.59 10.05
N GLU A 237 3.16 9.77 8.84
CA GLU A 237 2.56 11.00 8.34
C GLU A 237 1.09 10.75 8.06
N VAL A 238 0.23 11.68 8.50
CA VAL A 238 -1.22 11.63 8.29
C VAL A 238 -1.68 12.95 7.71
N ASP A 239 -2.46 12.87 6.64
CA ASP A 239 -2.99 14.02 5.90
C ASP A 239 -4.41 14.36 6.36
N TRP A 240 -5.26 13.35 6.51
CA TRP A 240 -6.61 13.53 7.05
C TRP A 240 -7.12 12.26 7.72
N ILE A 241 -8.12 12.43 8.58
CA ILE A 241 -8.92 11.36 9.18
C ILE A 241 -10.40 11.70 8.99
N SER A 242 -11.22 10.73 8.59
CA SER A 242 -12.66 10.89 8.38
C SER A 242 -13.43 9.68 8.94
N THR A 243 -14.76 9.80 9.00
CA THR A 243 -15.62 8.62 9.08
C THR A 243 -15.49 7.78 7.81
N TRP A 244 -15.93 6.53 7.88
CA TRP A 244 -16.02 5.64 6.72
C TRP A 244 -17.33 4.88 6.77
N GLN A 245 -17.95 4.74 5.60
CA GLN A 245 -19.21 4.02 5.40
C GLN A 245 -19.07 3.12 4.16
N ARG A 246 -19.65 1.93 4.21
CA ARG A 246 -19.49 0.86 3.22
C ARG A 246 -20.48 0.97 2.05
#